data_AF-A0AAE3EEV0-F1
#
_entry.id   AF-A0AAE3EEV0-F1
#
_cell.length_a   1.000
_cell.length_b   1.000
_cell.length_c   1.000
_cell.angle_alpha   90.00
_cell.angle_beta   90.00
_cell.angle_gamma   90.00
#
_symmetry.space_group_name_H-M   'P 1'
#
loop_
_entity.id
_entity.type
_entity.pdbx_description
1 polymer ?
#
loop_
_entity_poly.entity_id
_entity_poly.type
_entity_poly.pdbx_seq_one_letter_code
_entity_poly.pdbx_strand_id
1 'polypeptide(L)' 'MSDSKYSAQIKNLRRNYVRFPLDLKPEVLEAFKAKCAELGTTPTTEIKKFINDFIKDEQ' A
#
# COMPACT_ATOMS: atom_id res chain seq x y z
N MET A 1 -24.01 -1.00 -19.32
CA MET A 1 -23.01 -0.02 -19.81
C MET A 1 -21.85 -0.03 -18.83
N SER A 2 -20.62 -0.27 -19.32
CA SER A 2 -19.30 -0.06 -18.65
C SER A 2 -18.50 -1.27 -18.10
N ASP A 3 -18.84 -2.54 -18.34
CA ASP A 3 -18.09 -3.67 -17.72
C ASP A 3 -16.75 -4.06 -18.38
N SER A 4 -16.39 -3.50 -19.54
CA SER A 4 -15.26 -4.03 -20.33
C SER A 4 -13.91 -3.38 -20.03
N LYS A 5 -13.82 -2.03 -19.93
CA LYS A 5 -12.52 -1.34 -19.83
C LYS A 5 -11.77 -1.55 -18.51
N TYR A 6 -12.48 -1.73 -17.40
CA TYR A 6 -11.86 -1.97 -16.08
C TYR A 6 -11.52 -3.44 -15.83
N SER A 7 -12.12 -4.38 -16.57
CA SER A 7 -11.95 -5.82 -16.34
C SER A 7 -10.51 -6.28 -16.57
N ALA A 8 -9.85 -5.76 -17.61
CA ALA A 8 -8.45 -6.07 -17.92
C ALA A 8 -7.49 -5.50 -16.86
N GLN A 9 -7.71 -4.26 -16.39
CA GLN A 9 -6.92 -3.65 -15.33
C GLN A 9 -7.06 -4.43 -14.01
N ILE A 10 -8.28 -4.81 -13.65
CA ILE A 10 -8.56 -5.59 -12.43
C ILE A 10 -7.91 -6.98 -12.52
N LYS A 11 -7.99 -7.65 -13.67
CA LYS A 11 -7.31 -8.95 -13.90
C LYS A 11 -5.79 -8.84 -13.78
N ASN A 12 -5.20 -7.80 -14.36
CA ASN A 12 -3.76 -7.57 -14.28
C ASN A 12 -3.30 -7.27 -12.83
N LEU A 13 -4.07 -6.46 -12.10
CA LEU A 13 -3.79 -6.15 -10.70
C LEU A 13 -3.84 -7.40 -9.82
N ARG A 14 -4.88 -8.25 -9.97
CA ARG A 14 -5.02 -9.49 -9.20
C ARG A 14 -3.97 -10.55 -9.55
N ARG A 15 -3.40 -10.51 -10.75
CA ARG A 15 -2.35 -11.45 -11.18
C ARG A 15 -0.98 -11.08 -10.63
N ASN A 16 -0.66 -9.79 -10.54
CA ASN A 16 0.70 -9.34 -10.22
C ASN A 16 0.87 -8.86 -8.77
N TYR A 17 -0.22 -8.58 -8.05
CA TYR A 17 -0.17 -8.08 -6.67
C TYR A 17 -0.88 -9.04 -5.73
N VAL A 18 -0.19 -9.44 -4.68
CA VAL A 18 -0.76 -10.20 -3.55
C VAL A 18 -1.10 -9.23 -2.41
N ARG A 19 -2.15 -9.54 -1.66
CA ARG A 19 -2.53 -8.78 -0.46
C ARG A 19 -1.62 -9.18 0.69
N PHE A 20 -1.04 -8.19 1.36
CA PHE A 20 -0.31 -8.38 2.62
C PHE A 20 -1.27 -8.11 3.79
N PRO A 21 -1.69 -9.13 4.55
CA PRO A 21 -2.48 -8.92 5.76
C PRO A 21 -1.57 -8.35 6.86
N LEU A 22 -1.91 -7.17 7.38
CA LEU A 22 -1.20 -6.52 8.47
C LEU A 22 -2.23 -5.96 9.45
N ASP A 23 -2.20 -6.47 10.68
CA ASP A 23 -3.03 -5.97 11.77
C ASP A 23 -2.28 -4.86 12.52
N LEU A 24 -2.92 -3.71 12.64
CA LEU A 24 -2.43 -2.55 13.39
C LEU A 24 -3.45 -2.19 14.45
N LYS A 25 -2.97 -1.83 15.65
CA LYS A 25 -3.85 -1.22 16.65
C LYS A 25 -4.44 0.09 16.11
N PRO A 26 -5.70 0.43 16.45
CA PRO A 26 -6.34 1.65 15.96
C PRO A 26 -5.50 2.91 16.20
N GLU A 27 -4.97 3.07 17.41
CA GLU A 27 -4.09 4.18 17.80
C GLU A 27 -2.84 4.33 16.91
N VAL A 28 -2.24 3.20 16.53
CA VAL A 28 -1.03 3.16 15.69
C VAL A 28 -1.39 3.52 14.25
N LEU A 29 -2.52 3.01 13.75
CA LEU A 29 -2.99 3.32 12.40
C LEU A 29 -3.35 4.81 12.27
N GLU A 30 -3.98 5.39 13.27
CA GLU A 30 -4.32 6.81 13.28
C GLU A 30 -3.08 7.70 13.33
N ALA A 31 -2.12 7.39 14.21
CA ALA A 31 -0.85 8.10 14.29
C ALA A 31 -0.08 8.00 12.96
N PHE A 32 -0.04 6.83 12.34
CA PHE A 32 0.62 6.63 11.05
C PHE A 32 -0.05 7.42 9.92
N LYS A 33 -1.39 7.43 9.87
CA LYS A 33 -2.15 8.23 8.90
C LYS A 33 -1.91 9.73 9.07
N ALA A 34 -1.92 10.22 10.31
CA ALA A 34 -1.62 11.63 10.61
C ALA A 34 -0.22 11.98 10.11
N LYS A 35 0.77 11.12 10.35
CA LYS A 35 2.13 11.35 9.88
C LYS A 35 2.26 11.36 8.36
N CYS A 36 1.56 10.46 7.67
CA CYS A 36 1.51 10.46 6.20
C CYS A 36 0.87 11.75 5.67
N ALA A 37 -0.19 12.24 6.32
CA ALA A 37 -0.85 13.49 5.93
C ALA A 37 0.07 14.71 6.09
N GLU A 38 0.83 14.80 7.20
CA GLU A 38 1.85 15.85 7.39
C GLU A 38 2.91 15.84 6.29
N LEU A 39 3.29 14.66 5.81
CA LEU A 39 4.28 14.48 4.75
C LEU A 39 3.70 14.63 3.34
N GLY A 40 2.38 14.80 3.20
CA GLY A 40 1.71 14.81 1.90
C GLY A 40 1.75 13.47 1.15
N THR A 41 1.91 12.36 1.87
CA THR A 41 2.00 11.00 1.32
C THR A 41 0.80 10.14 1.73
N THR A 42 0.73 8.91 1.20
CA THR A 42 -0.31 7.95 1.60
C THR A 42 0.31 6.81 2.40
N PRO A 43 -0.44 6.20 3.35
CA PRO A 43 0.04 5.06 4.12
C PRO A 43 0.58 3.92 3.25
N THR A 44 -0.05 3.66 2.10
CA THR A 44 0.38 2.61 1.17
C THR A 44 1.68 2.95 0.46
N THR A 45 1.94 4.23 0.17
CA THR A 45 3.23 4.68 -0.39
C THR A 45 4.35 4.50 0.63
N GLU A 46 4.15 4.93 1.87
CA GLU A 46 5.18 4.85 2.90
C GLU A 46 5.48 3.40 3.31
N ILE A 47 4.46 2.54 3.40
CA ILE A 47 4.69 1.10 3.62
C ILE A 47 5.49 0.48 2.48
N LYS A 48 5.21 0.83 1.22
CA LYS A 48 6.00 0.33 0.07
C LYS A 48 7.45 0.81 0.10
N LYS A 49 7.68 2.08 0.47
CA LYS A 49 9.03 2.61 0.66
C LYS A 49 9.76 1.85 1.76
N PHE A 50 9.13 1.72 2.93
CA PHE A 50 9.68 0.96 4.06
C PHE A 50 10.05 -0.46 3.66
N ILE A 51 9.17 -1.20 2.98
CA ILE A 51 9.47 -2.56 2.52
C ILE A 51 10.67 -2.58 1.56
N ASN A 52 10.70 -1.67 0.58
CA ASN A 52 11.81 -1.60 -0.38
C ASN A 52 13.13 -1.24 0.28
N ASP A 53 13.10 -0.31 1.24
CA ASP A 53 14.30 0.14 1.94
C ASP A 53 14.79 -0.96 2.90
N PHE A 54 13.87 -1.63 3.60
CA PHE A 54 14.17 -2.78 4.45
C PHE A 54 14.81 -3.95 3.68
N ILE A 55 14.38 -4.21 2.44
CA ILE A 55 15.01 -5.22 1.58
C ILE A 55 16.41 -4.80 1.12
N LYS A 56 16.63 -3.50 0.90
CA LYS A 56 17.92 -2.97 0.42
C LYS A 56 18.98 -2.90 1.51
N ASP A 57 18.55 -2.74 2.77
CA ASP A 57 19.45 -2.64 3.93
C ASP A 57 20.11 -3.98 4.31
N GLU A 58 19.75 -5.09 3.65
CA GLU A 58 20.40 -6.39 3.78
C GLU A 58 21.71 -6.50 2.95
N GLN A 59 22.60 -5.51 3.07
CA GLN A 59 23.96 -5.52 2.50
C GLN A 59 25.02 -5.10 3.52
#